data_AF-A0A110B1Y8-F1
#
_entry.id   AF-A0A110B1Y8-F1
#
_cell.length_a   1.000
_cell.length_b   1.000
_cell.length_c   1.000
_cell.angle_alpha   90.00
_cell.angle_beta   90.00
_cell.angle_gamma   90.00
#
_symmetry.space_group_name_H-M   'P 1'
#
loop_
_entity.id
_entity.type
_entity.pdbx_description
1 polymer ?
#
loop_
_entity_poly.entity_id
_entity_poly.type
_entity_poly.pdbx_seq_one_letter_code
_entity_poly.pdbx_strand_id
1 'polypeptide(L)'
;MGMWGSNIYSNNDHKWTIYDSTKIGINSAYKIVNNVKSGEVFFCSDEGLTIYKAGQWSNLNKNKIKELPSNRVAFAKRDSKNRLWIGTFSGSVMIDENGIATSFNETPTVLKGKCIMSMDEDENGNVYFALYEFDRKDKSLVNNDEGIAICYANGDIKQFTTSNSGMPFNHVTKVLYDKSEKILWIATDRAGLVRFDLKSSWENYHNENSQMPTSYISDMAFDNNGILYLATRQGLVKVERRK
;
A
#
# COMPACT_ATOMS: atom_id res chain seq x y z
N MET A 1 -2.14 9.58 13.37
CA MET A 1 -2.25 8.79 14.63
C MET A 1 -1.21 7.68 14.60
N GLY A 2 -0.83 7.15 15.76
CA GLY A 2 0.07 5.99 15.90
C GLY A 2 -0.45 5.01 16.95
N MET A 3 0.04 3.77 16.96
CA MET A 3 -0.30 2.77 18.00
C MET A 3 0.95 2.25 18.69
N TRP A 4 0.86 2.05 20.00
CA TRP A 4 1.87 1.35 20.79
C TRP A 4 1.21 0.67 22.00
N GLY A 5 1.42 -0.64 22.15
CA GLY A 5 0.66 -1.46 23.10
C GLY A 5 -0.85 -1.39 22.82
N SER A 6 -1.65 -1.25 23.87
CA SER A 6 -3.12 -1.11 23.80
C SER A 6 -3.61 0.33 23.62
N ASN A 7 -2.73 1.24 23.17
CA ASN A 7 -3.04 2.67 23.06
C ASN A 7 -2.90 3.17 21.62
N ILE A 8 -3.83 4.02 21.21
CA ILE A 8 -3.75 4.83 19.99
C ILE A 8 -3.46 6.27 20.39
N TYR A 9 -2.46 6.87 19.78
CA TYR A 9 -2.02 8.23 20.04
C TYR A 9 -2.38 9.12 18.85
N SER A 10 -3.09 10.22 19.10
CA SER A 10 -3.23 11.32 18.15
C SER A 10 -2.51 12.55 18.68
N ASN A 11 -1.72 13.20 17.82
CA ASN A 11 -1.18 14.52 18.09
C ASN A 11 -1.89 15.54 17.21
N ASN A 12 -2.34 16.63 17.82
CA ASN A 12 -2.82 17.81 17.11
C ASN A 12 -2.20 19.03 17.78
N ASP A 13 -1.28 19.72 17.10
CA ASP A 13 -0.56 20.90 17.60
C ASP A 13 -0.06 20.76 19.04
N HIS A 14 0.78 19.75 19.28
CA HIS A 14 1.37 19.42 20.59
C HIS A 14 0.40 18.91 21.66
N LYS A 15 -0.90 18.80 21.37
CA LYS A 15 -1.86 18.11 22.24
C LYS A 15 -1.95 16.65 21.87
N TRP A 16 -1.59 15.80 22.82
CA TRP A 16 -1.72 14.35 22.69
C TRP A 16 -3.05 13.88 23.27
N THR A 17 -3.81 13.14 22.47
CA THR A 17 -4.97 12.37 22.94
C THR A 17 -4.62 10.89 22.85
N ILE A 18 -4.94 10.16 23.92
CA ILE A 18 -4.74 8.72 24.02
C ILE A 18 -6.11 8.06 23.98
N TYR A 19 -6.28 7.11 23.07
CA TYR A 19 -7.45 6.26 23.01
C TYR A 19 -7.07 4.84 23.44
N ASP A 20 -7.90 4.26 24.29
CA ASP A 20 -7.80 2.87 24.71
C ASP A 20 -8.32 1.97 23.59
N SER A 21 -7.41 1.20 22.98
CA SER A 21 -7.72 0.37 21.82
C SER A 21 -8.71 -0.75 22.17
N THR A 22 -8.71 -1.22 23.43
CA THR A 22 -9.62 -2.28 23.89
C THR A 22 -11.08 -1.83 23.89
N LYS A 23 -11.34 -0.56 24.22
CA LYS A 23 -12.68 0.04 24.18
C LYS A 23 -13.19 0.28 22.76
N ILE A 24 -12.29 0.43 21.81
CA ILE A 24 -12.60 0.60 20.37
C ILE A 24 -12.80 -0.75 19.68
N GLY A 25 -12.29 -1.83 20.28
CA GLY A 25 -12.27 -3.17 19.70
C GLY A 25 -11.10 -3.40 18.76
N ILE A 26 -9.99 -2.68 18.95
CA ILE A 26 -8.72 -2.92 18.24
C ILE A 26 -7.73 -3.52 19.22
N ASN A 27 -7.23 -4.73 18.93
CA ASN A 27 -6.20 -5.36 19.75
C ASN A 27 -4.78 -5.01 19.27
N SER A 28 -4.59 -4.91 17.96
CA SER A 28 -3.32 -4.53 17.32
C SER A 28 -3.59 -3.88 15.96
N ALA A 29 -2.64 -3.10 15.45
CA ALA A 29 -2.65 -2.65 14.07
C ALA A 29 -1.25 -2.78 13.46
N TYR A 30 -1.16 -3.44 12.32
CA TYR A 30 0.08 -3.63 11.57
C TYR A 30 0.43 -2.41 10.72
N LYS A 31 -0.61 -1.72 10.25
CA LYS A 31 -0.48 -0.58 9.36
C LYS A 31 -1.54 0.45 9.70
N ILE A 32 -1.11 1.70 9.77
CA ILE A 32 -1.98 2.86 9.90
C ILE A 32 -1.86 3.67 8.62
N VAL A 33 -2.97 3.85 7.91
CA VAL A 33 -3.02 4.62 6.67
C VAL A 33 -3.87 5.86 6.90
N ASN A 34 -3.27 7.04 6.77
CA ASN A 34 -4.01 8.31 6.85
C ASN A 34 -4.48 8.69 5.46
N ASN A 35 -5.79 8.89 5.31
CA ASN A 35 -6.39 9.41 4.09
C ASN A 35 -6.73 10.89 4.28
N VAL A 36 -5.76 11.75 3.94
CA VAL A 36 -5.86 13.20 4.17
C VAL A 36 -7.10 13.81 3.51
N LYS A 37 -7.46 13.36 2.30
CA LYS A 37 -8.60 13.91 1.55
C LYS A 37 -9.94 13.58 2.21
N SER A 38 -10.12 12.37 2.74
CA SER A 38 -11.37 11.96 3.38
C SER A 38 -11.41 12.22 4.89
N GLY A 39 -10.25 12.51 5.51
CA GLY A 39 -10.08 12.62 6.95
C GLY A 39 -10.18 11.28 7.68
N GLU A 40 -10.13 10.16 6.97
CA GLU A 40 -10.16 8.83 7.56
C GLU A 40 -8.75 8.39 8.00
N VAL A 41 -8.69 7.66 9.11
CA VAL A 41 -7.51 6.91 9.52
C VAL A 41 -7.88 5.44 9.58
N PHE A 42 -7.17 4.63 8.80
CA PHE A 42 -7.37 3.19 8.68
C PHE A 42 -6.38 2.44 9.54
N PHE A 43 -6.86 1.54 10.38
CA PHE A 43 -6.08 0.66 11.24
C PHE A 43 -6.28 -0.77 10.76
N CYS A 44 -5.25 -1.35 10.15
CA CYS A 44 -5.26 -2.68 9.55
C CYS A 44 -4.81 -3.72 10.60
N SER A 45 -5.62 -4.76 10.85
CA SER A 45 -5.40 -5.73 11.94
C SER A 45 -5.76 -7.17 11.55
N ASP A 46 -5.57 -8.13 12.47
CA ASP A 46 -6.05 -9.52 12.29
C ASP A 46 -7.57 -9.65 12.39
N GLU A 47 -8.24 -8.67 13.02
CA GLU A 47 -9.68 -8.70 13.34
C GLU A 47 -10.53 -7.93 12.32
N GLY A 48 -9.88 -7.29 11.35
CA GLY A 48 -10.52 -6.48 10.32
C GLY A 48 -9.83 -5.13 10.12
N LEU A 49 -10.59 -4.22 9.50
CA LEU A 49 -10.24 -2.84 9.27
C LEU A 49 -11.04 -1.95 10.22
N THR A 50 -10.34 -1.24 11.11
CA THR A 50 -10.95 -0.18 11.92
C THR A 50 -10.74 1.17 11.26
N ILE A 51 -11.77 2.00 11.26
CA ILE A 51 -11.80 3.29 10.60
C ILE A 51 -12.11 4.35 11.66
N TYR A 52 -11.25 5.35 11.76
CA TYR A 52 -11.53 6.57 12.50
C TYR A 52 -11.86 7.71 11.54
N LYS A 53 -12.98 8.41 11.77
CA LYS A 53 -13.35 9.60 11.00
C LYS A 53 -14.16 10.54 11.87
N ALA A 54 -13.75 11.81 11.94
CA ALA A 54 -14.48 12.87 12.65
C ALA A 54 -14.93 12.48 14.09
N GLY A 55 -14.02 11.87 14.87
CA GLY A 55 -14.31 11.45 16.24
C GLY A 55 -15.05 10.13 16.39
N GLN A 56 -15.48 9.51 15.29
CA GLN A 56 -16.24 8.25 15.29
C GLN A 56 -15.36 7.09 14.86
N TRP A 57 -15.63 5.92 15.46
CA TRP A 57 -14.97 4.66 15.16
C TRP A 57 -15.94 3.69 14.51
N SER A 58 -15.50 2.99 13.47
CA SER A 58 -16.25 1.91 12.84
C SER A 58 -15.32 0.75 12.47
N ASN A 59 -15.89 -0.44 12.35
CA ASN A 59 -15.14 -1.67 12.08
C ASN A 59 -15.75 -2.37 10.87
N LEU A 60 -14.91 -2.82 9.94
CA LEU A 60 -15.24 -3.70 8.82
C LEU A 60 -14.52 -5.03 9.00
N ASN A 61 -15.27 -6.12 8.91
CA ASN A 61 -14.76 -7.49 8.99
C ASN A 61 -15.70 -8.42 8.20
N LYS A 62 -15.36 -9.70 8.13
CA LYS A 62 -16.08 -10.69 7.33
C LYS A 62 -17.52 -10.93 7.78
N ASN A 63 -17.85 -10.65 9.04
CA ASN A 63 -19.22 -10.73 9.53
C ASN A 63 -20.10 -9.59 8.98
N LYS A 64 -19.49 -8.44 8.65
CA LYS A 64 -20.18 -7.27 8.10
C LYS A 64 -20.12 -7.21 6.57
N ILE A 65 -19.00 -7.64 5.99
CA ILE A 65 -18.75 -7.65 4.54
C ILE A 65 -18.41 -9.08 4.14
N LYS A 66 -19.37 -9.81 3.59
CA LYS A 66 -19.20 -11.25 3.27
C LYS A 66 -18.14 -11.46 2.17
N GLU A 67 -17.98 -10.48 1.30
CA GLU A 67 -17.04 -10.43 0.20
C GLU A 67 -15.60 -10.19 0.65
N LEU A 68 -15.38 -9.79 1.91
CA LEU A 68 -14.03 -9.62 2.45
C LEU A 68 -13.32 -10.98 2.48
N PRO A 69 -12.17 -11.15 1.78
CA PRO A 69 -11.54 -12.46 1.68
C PRO A 69 -11.08 -13.00 3.05
N SER A 70 -10.54 -12.15 3.91
CA SER A 70 -10.13 -12.49 5.28
C SER A 70 -10.22 -11.29 6.23
N ASN A 71 -10.42 -11.53 7.53
CA ASN A 71 -10.34 -10.49 8.56
C ASN A 71 -8.93 -9.93 8.70
N ARG A 72 -7.91 -10.67 8.28
CA ARG A 72 -6.52 -10.25 8.39
C ARG A 72 -6.19 -9.22 7.33
N VAL A 73 -6.39 -7.94 7.65
CA VAL A 73 -6.20 -6.79 6.77
C VAL A 73 -4.76 -6.30 6.86
N ALA A 74 -4.09 -6.20 5.71
CA ALA A 74 -2.73 -5.68 5.59
C ALA A 74 -2.68 -4.20 5.17
N PHE A 75 -3.69 -3.75 4.42
CA PHE A 75 -3.72 -2.42 3.83
C PHE A 75 -5.15 -1.96 3.55
N ALA A 76 -5.38 -0.66 3.65
CA ALA A 76 -6.57 -0.01 3.11
C ALA A 76 -6.28 1.42 2.67
N LYS A 77 -6.85 1.86 1.54
CA LYS A 77 -6.78 3.25 1.05
C LYS A 77 -7.99 3.52 0.15
N ARG A 78 -8.47 4.78 0.13
CA ARG A 78 -9.44 5.20 -0.90
C ARG A 78 -8.74 5.84 -2.08
N ASP A 79 -9.32 5.65 -3.26
CA ASP A 79 -8.94 6.40 -4.45
C ASP A 79 -9.78 7.67 -4.62
N SER A 80 -9.52 8.41 -5.69
CA SER A 80 -10.18 9.66 -6.04
C SER A 80 -11.67 9.50 -6.37
N LYS A 81 -12.10 8.28 -6.73
CA LYS A 81 -13.48 7.87 -7.00
C LYS A 81 -14.20 7.38 -5.74
N ASN A 82 -13.63 7.64 -4.56
CA ASN A 82 -14.16 7.24 -3.25
C ASN A 82 -14.30 5.72 -3.04
N ARG A 83 -13.67 4.91 -3.89
CA ARG A 83 -13.65 3.45 -3.73
C ARG A 83 -12.64 3.09 -2.66
N LEU A 84 -13.05 2.27 -1.69
CA LEU A 84 -12.18 1.75 -0.64
C LEU A 84 -11.57 0.43 -1.09
N TRP A 85 -10.25 0.43 -1.29
CA TRP A 85 -9.48 -0.77 -1.61
C TRP A 85 -8.92 -1.36 -0.33
N ILE A 86 -9.16 -2.64 -0.09
CA ILE A 86 -8.72 -3.37 1.11
C ILE A 86 -7.92 -4.59 0.68
N GLY A 87 -6.65 -4.62 1.06
CA GLY A 87 -5.78 -5.79 0.92
C GLY A 87 -5.81 -6.64 2.18
N THR A 88 -6.10 -7.93 2.02
CA THR A 88 -6.14 -8.92 3.10
C THR A 88 -5.17 -10.07 2.82
N PHE A 89 -4.84 -10.88 3.82
CA PHE A 89 -3.90 -11.98 3.63
C PHE A 89 -4.40 -13.04 2.64
N SER A 90 -5.70 -13.13 2.42
CA SER A 90 -6.29 -14.10 1.48
C SER A 90 -6.81 -13.46 0.19
N GLY A 91 -6.35 -12.25 -0.17
CA GLY A 91 -6.76 -11.54 -1.38
C GLY A 91 -7.23 -10.11 -1.11
N SER A 92 -7.90 -9.49 -2.08
CA SER A 92 -8.34 -8.09 -1.98
C SER A 92 -9.82 -7.91 -2.30
N VAL A 93 -10.41 -6.84 -1.75
CA VAL A 93 -11.79 -6.40 -2.02
C VAL A 93 -11.79 -4.89 -2.29
N MET A 94 -12.67 -4.44 -3.18
CA MET A 94 -12.98 -3.04 -3.41
C MET A 94 -14.43 -2.78 -3.01
N ILE A 95 -14.67 -1.74 -2.22
CA ILE A 95 -16.01 -1.26 -1.88
C ILE A 95 -16.21 0.06 -2.61
N ASP A 96 -17.21 0.12 -3.49
CA ASP A 96 -17.47 1.31 -4.30
C ASP A 96 -18.14 2.44 -3.49
N GLU A 97 -18.41 3.57 -4.16
CA GLU A 97 -19.06 4.73 -3.53
C GLU A 97 -20.49 4.45 -3.03
N ASN A 98 -21.15 3.42 -3.57
CA ASN A 98 -22.48 2.97 -3.18
C ASN A 98 -22.45 1.91 -2.07
N GLY A 99 -21.25 1.50 -1.63
CA GLY A 99 -21.06 0.46 -0.62
C GLY A 99 -21.10 -0.97 -1.16
N ILE A 100 -21.07 -1.16 -2.48
CA ILE A 100 -21.05 -2.49 -3.10
C ILE A 100 -19.63 -3.04 -3.00
N ALA A 101 -19.49 -4.18 -2.32
CA ALA A 101 -18.22 -4.88 -2.17
C ALA A 101 -17.99 -5.86 -3.34
N THR A 102 -16.82 -5.80 -3.96
CA THR A 102 -16.37 -6.72 -5.01
C THR A 102 -15.09 -7.41 -4.58
N SER A 103 -15.17 -8.71 -4.32
CA SER A 103 -13.99 -9.55 -4.04
C SER A 103 -13.27 -9.89 -5.33
N PHE A 104 -11.95 -9.69 -5.40
CA PHE A 104 -11.17 -10.04 -6.58
C PHE A 104 -10.84 -11.53 -6.67
N ASN A 105 -11.05 -12.31 -5.61
CA ASN A 105 -10.81 -13.75 -5.62
C ASN A 105 -11.73 -14.51 -6.57
N GLU A 106 -12.94 -13.98 -6.79
CA GLU A 106 -13.95 -14.55 -7.68
C GLU A 106 -13.85 -13.98 -9.10
N THR A 107 -12.81 -13.21 -9.40
CA THR A 107 -12.60 -12.58 -10.71
C THR A 107 -11.45 -13.24 -11.46
N PRO A 108 -11.43 -13.21 -12.80
CA PRO A 108 -10.30 -13.68 -13.59
C PRO A 108 -9.15 -12.66 -13.67
N THR A 109 -9.19 -11.58 -12.88
CA THR A 109 -8.19 -10.51 -12.94
C THR A 109 -6.85 -10.93 -12.33
N VAL A 110 -5.79 -10.20 -12.63
CA VAL A 110 -4.47 -10.39 -12.01
C VAL A 110 -4.49 -10.22 -10.48
N LEU A 111 -5.52 -9.56 -9.93
CA LEU A 111 -5.69 -9.37 -8.48
C LEU A 111 -6.22 -10.62 -7.75
N LYS A 112 -6.63 -11.67 -8.46
CA LYS A 112 -7.12 -12.91 -7.87
C LYS A 112 -6.09 -13.49 -6.89
N GLY A 113 -6.51 -13.68 -5.64
CA GLY A 113 -5.67 -14.22 -4.56
C GLY A 113 -4.56 -13.29 -4.07
N LYS A 114 -4.42 -12.08 -4.64
CA LYS A 114 -3.34 -11.15 -4.30
C LYS A 114 -3.80 -10.10 -3.30
N CYS A 115 -2.98 -9.87 -2.29
CA CYS A 115 -3.10 -8.78 -1.34
C CYS A 115 -2.54 -7.49 -1.94
N ILE A 116 -3.31 -6.41 -1.94
CA ILE A 116 -2.77 -5.06 -2.19
C ILE A 116 -2.00 -4.61 -0.95
N MET A 117 -0.70 -4.37 -1.07
CA MET A 117 0.18 -3.96 0.04
C MET A 117 0.40 -2.45 0.10
N SER A 118 0.29 -1.79 -1.05
CA SER A 118 0.41 -0.35 -1.23
C SER A 118 -0.39 0.07 -2.45
N MET A 119 -0.86 1.32 -2.43
CA MET A 119 -1.61 1.89 -3.52
C MET A 119 -1.27 3.38 -3.69
N ASP A 120 -1.18 3.82 -4.94
CA ASP A 120 -1.22 5.24 -5.29
C ASP A 120 -2.01 5.48 -6.59
N GLU A 121 -2.28 6.73 -6.93
CA GLU A 121 -3.13 7.07 -8.07
C GLU A 121 -2.59 8.31 -8.79
N ASP A 122 -2.70 8.33 -10.12
CA ASP A 122 -2.38 9.51 -10.94
C ASP A 122 -3.60 10.43 -11.15
N GLU A 123 -3.36 11.60 -11.75
CA GLU A 123 -4.45 12.53 -12.07
C GLU A 123 -5.43 12.03 -13.14
N ASN A 124 -5.12 10.94 -13.85
CA ASN A 124 -5.99 10.36 -14.87
C ASN A 124 -6.90 9.27 -14.29
N GLY A 125 -6.76 8.95 -13.00
CA GLY A 125 -7.53 7.91 -12.31
C GLY A 125 -6.99 6.50 -12.54
N ASN A 126 -5.72 6.37 -12.97
CA ASN A 126 -5.02 5.09 -12.97
C ASN A 126 -4.53 4.80 -11.55
N VAL A 127 -4.79 3.59 -11.08
CA VAL A 127 -4.42 3.16 -9.73
C VAL A 127 -3.25 2.16 -9.81
N TYR A 128 -2.18 2.46 -9.12
CA TYR A 128 -0.98 1.63 -9.01
C TYR A 128 -1.06 0.79 -7.74
N PHE A 129 -0.82 -0.52 -7.85
CA PHE A 129 -0.83 -1.45 -6.73
C PHE A 129 0.53 -2.13 -6.57
N ALA A 130 1.03 -2.20 -5.34
CA ALA A 130 1.99 -3.22 -4.94
C ALA A 130 1.23 -4.46 -4.52
N LEU A 131 1.63 -5.64 -5.00
CA LEU A 131 0.93 -6.90 -4.74
C LEU A 131 1.80 -7.87 -3.94
N TYR A 132 1.14 -8.74 -3.17
CA TYR A 132 1.78 -9.84 -2.45
C TYR A 132 0.82 -11.02 -2.27
N GLU A 133 1.31 -12.25 -2.26
CA GLU A 133 0.48 -13.45 -2.07
C GLU A 133 0.89 -14.21 -0.80
N PHE A 134 0.14 -14.01 0.30
CA PHE A 134 0.46 -14.68 1.58
C PHE A 134 0.11 -16.18 1.58
N ASP A 135 -0.99 -16.56 0.92
CA ASP A 135 -1.51 -17.93 0.88
C ASP A 135 -0.91 -18.75 -0.29
N ARG A 136 0.28 -18.36 -0.76
CA ARG A 136 0.99 -19.05 -1.85
C ARG A 136 1.24 -20.53 -1.53
N LYS A 137 1.06 -21.38 -2.54
CA LYS A 137 1.26 -22.84 -2.43
C LYS A 137 2.71 -23.21 -2.12
N ASP A 138 3.65 -22.60 -2.84
CA ASP A 138 5.08 -22.81 -2.62
C ASP A 138 5.67 -21.64 -1.84
N LYS A 139 5.89 -21.86 -0.54
CA LYS A 139 6.50 -20.85 0.35
C LYS A 139 8.01 -20.76 0.23
N SER A 140 8.66 -21.68 -0.50
CA SER A 140 10.12 -21.68 -0.70
C SER A 140 10.58 -20.68 -1.76
N LEU A 141 9.71 -20.29 -2.70
CA LEU A 141 10.03 -19.30 -3.71
C LEU A 141 10.24 -17.91 -3.09
N VAL A 142 11.39 -17.32 -3.35
CA VAL A 142 11.76 -16.01 -2.81
C VAL A 142 11.18 -14.86 -3.63
N ASN A 143 10.87 -15.09 -4.92
CA ASN A 143 10.39 -14.09 -5.85
C ASN A 143 9.26 -14.66 -6.73
N ASN A 144 8.01 -14.42 -6.37
CA ASN A 144 6.83 -14.98 -7.05
C ASN A 144 6.24 -13.97 -8.05
N ASP A 145 5.23 -14.35 -8.83
CA ASP A 145 4.59 -13.50 -9.85
C ASP A 145 3.59 -12.49 -9.23
N GLU A 146 4.08 -11.65 -8.32
CA GLU A 146 3.32 -10.64 -7.57
C GLU A 146 3.48 -9.26 -8.21
N GLY A 147 4.64 -8.64 -8.03
CA GLY A 147 5.06 -7.40 -8.69
C GLY A 147 4.14 -6.22 -8.40
N ILE A 148 3.92 -5.40 -9.43
CA ILE A 148 2.92 -4.33 -9.39
C ILE A 148 1.80 -4.60 -10.40
N ALA A 149 0.65 -3.96 -10.18
CA ALA A 149 -0.38 -3.84 -11.21
C ALA A 149 -0.81 -2.39 -11.39
N ILE A 150 -1.18 -2.04 -12.61
CA ILE A 150 -1.83 -0.78 -12.95
C ILE A 150 -3.27 -1.10 -13.34
N CYS A 151 -4.21 -0.58 -12.58
CA CYS A 151 -5.63 -0.54 -12.93
C CYS A 151 -5.90 0.79 -13.62
N TYR A 152 -6.05 0.74 -14.95
CA TYR A 152 -6.29 1.90 -15.76
C TYR A 152 -7.70 2.44 -15.56
N ALA A 153 -7.90 3.72 -15.85
CA ALA A 153 -9.19 4.39 -15.67
C ALA A 153 -10.34 3.74 -16.47
N ASN A 154 -10.03 3.04 -17.57
CA ASN A 154 -10.97 2.29 -18.40
C ASN A 154 -11.33 0.90 -17.84
N GLY A 155 -10.70 0.48 -16.72
CA GLY A 155 -10.94 -0.81 -16.07
C GLY A 155 -9.94 -1.91 -16.44
N ASP A 156 -9.05 -1.69 -17.41
CA ASP A 156 -8.02 -2.65 -17.75
C ASP A 156 -7.01 -2.77 -16.60
N ILE A 157 -6.56 -3.99 -16.31
CA ILE A 157 -5.54 -4.23 -15.29
C ILE A 157 -4.34 -4.92 -15.93
N LYS A 158 -3.17 -4.27 -15.86
CA LYS A 158 -1.91 -4.82 -16.36
C LYS A 158 -0.93 -5.06 -15.23
N GLN A 159 -0.35 -6.25 -15.18
CA GLN A 159 0.66 -6.65 -14.21
C GLN A 159 2.07 -6.50 -14.78
N PHE A 160 3.00 -6.08 -13.93
CA PHE A 160 4.42 -5.99 -14.22
C PHE A 160 5.20 -6.79 -13.18
N THR A 161 5.99 -7.74 -13.65
CA THR A 161 6.83 -8.63 -12.85
C THR A 161 8.20 -8.77 -13.50
N THR A 162 9.14 -9.41 -12.83
CA THR A 162 10.50 -9.65 -13.34
C THR A 162 10.52 -10.44 -14.66
N SER A 163 9.44 -11.14 -15.00
CA SER A 163 9.36 -11.93 -16.23
C SER A 163 8.94 -11.13 -17.48
N ASN A 164 8.29 -9.97 -17.29
CA ASN A 164 7.66 -9.22 -18.37
C ASN A 164 7.99 -7.71 -18.36
N SER A 165 8.88 -7.28 -17.47
CA SER A 165 9.21 -5.87 -17.26
C SER A 165 10.67 -5.71 -16.83
N GLY A 166 11.13 -4.46 -16.68
CA GLY A 166 12.45 -4.15 -16.14
C GLY A 166 12.53 -4.20 -14.61
N MET A 167 11.52 -4.76 -13.92
CA MET A 167 11.57 -4.92 -12.47
C MET A 167 12.67 -5.91 -12.06
N PRO A 168 13.53 -5.57 -11.09
CA PRO A 168 14.57 -6.47 -10.61
C PRO A 168 14.05 -7.49 -9.60
N PHE A 169 12.88 -7.23 -8.98
CA PHE A 169 12.29 -8.06 -7.94
C PHE A 169 10.78 -7.83 -7.83
N ASN A 170 10.01 -8.87 -7.55
CA ASN A 170 8.54 -8.82 -7.50
C ASN A 170 8.00 -8.46 -6.12
N HIS A 171 8.76 -8.65 -5.03
CA HIS A 171 8.30 -8.26 -3.71
C HIS A 171 8.42 -6.73 -3.56
N VAL A 172 7.30 -6.05 -3.78
CA VAL A 172 7.19 -4.60 -3.70
C VAL A 172 6.59 -4.19 -2.36
N THR A 173 7.29 -3.33 -1.63
CA THR A 173 6.85 -2.83 -0.31
C THR A 173 6.00 -1.57 -0.45
N LYS A 174 6.31 -0.71 -1.43
CA LYS A 174 5.57 0.53 -1.68
C LYS A 174 5.64 0.99 -3.13
N VAL A 175 4.54 1.57 -3.59
CA VAL A 175 4.44 2.35 -4.83
C VAL A 175 4.09 3.79 -4.48
N LEU A 176 4.69 4.75 -5.18
CA LEU A 176 4.48 6.17 -4.98
C LEU A 176 4.61 6.91 -6.33
N TYR A 177 3.53 7.57 -6.75
CA TYR A 177 3.48 8.27 -8.03
C TYR A 177 4.06 9.69 -7.90
N ASP A 178 5.04 10.01 -8.75
CA ASP A 178 5.57 11.36 -8.86
C ASP A 178 4.79 12.13 -9.93
N LYS A 179 3.88 12.99 -9.49
CA LYS A 179 3.06 13.82 -10.37
C LYS A 179 3.88 14.79 -11.21
N SER A 180 5.04 15.24 -10.73
CA SER A 180 5.87 16.24 -11.41
C SER A 180 6.66 15.62 -12.57
N GLU A 181 7.17 14.41 -12.38
CA GLU A 181 7.97 13.69 -13.39
C GLU A 181 7.15 12.67 -14.20
N LYS A 182 5.91 12.39 -13.81
CA LYS A 182 5.04 11.36 -14.43
C LYS A 182 5.65 9.96 -14.39
N ILE A 183 6.29 9.64 -13.26
CA ILE A 183 6.95 8.35 -13.00
C ILE A 183 6.35 7.68 -11.78
N LEU A 184 6.55 6.36 -11.70
CA LEU A 184 6.25 5.59 -10.51
C LEU A 184 7.55 5.21 -9.80
N TRP A 185 7.68 5.62 -8.54
CA TRP A 185 8.70 5.10 -7.65
C TRP A 185 8.19 3.81 -7.00
N ILE A 186 9.03 2.79 -7.01
CA ILE A 186 8.70 1.45 -6.52
C ILE A 186 9.81 1.02 -5.56
N ALA A 187 9.46 0.83 -4.29
CA ALA A 187 10.35 0.27 -3.28
C ALA A 187 10.22 -1.25 -3.28
N THR A 188 11.35 -1.95 -3.28
CA THR A 188 11.39 -3.41 -3.23
C THR A 188 11.97 -3.90 -1.91
N ASP A 189 11.52 -5.08 -1.48
CA ASP A 189 12.25 -5.83 -0.46
C ASP A 189 13.48 -6.43 -1.17
N ARG A 190 14.67 -5.89 -0.88
CA ARG A 190 16.02 -6.41 -1.23
C ARG A 190 16.62 -6.00 -2.57
N ALA A 191 15.89 -5.38 -3.49
CA ALA A 191 16.44 -4.93 -4.78
C ALA A 191 16.47 -3.41 -4.94
N GLY A 192 16.30 -2.66 -3.85
CA GLY A 192 16.43 -1.21 -3.83
C GLY A 192 15.22 -0.48 -4.44
N LEU A 193 15.50 0.70 -4.99
CA LEU A 193 14.52 1.63 -5.53
C LEU A 193 14.42 1.45 -7.04
N VAL A 194 13.21 1.41 -7.57
CA VAL A 194 12.97 1.34 -9.01
C VAL A 194 12.23 2.61 -9.45
N ARG A 195 12.73 3.23 -10.50
CA ARG A 195 12.11 4.34 -11.21
C ARG A 195 11.47 3.78 -12.48
N PHE A 196 10.16 3.87 -12.59
CA PHE A 196 9.43 3.45 -13.78
C PHE A 196 8.86 4.67 -14.50
N ASP A 197 9.43 4.99 -15.67
CA ASP A 197 8.80 5.90 -16.63
C ASP A 197 7.64 5.16 -17.30
N LEU A 198 6.42 5.61 -17.03
CA LEU A 198 5.18 4.99 -17.49
C LEU A 198 5.09 4.84 -19.01
N LYS A 199 5.97 5.48 -19.79
CA LYS A 199 6.07 5.28 -21.23
C LYS A 199 6.75 3.96 -21.59
N SER A 200 7.88 3.60 -20.97
CA SER A 200 8.56 2.32 -21.25
C SER A 200 9.85 2.03 -20.47
N SER A 201 10.48 2.99 -19.78
CA SER A 201 11.83 2.78 -19.22
C SER A 201 11.82 2.45 -17.73
N TRP A 202 12.69 1.52 -17.34
CA TRP A 202 12.90 1.10 -15.96
C TRP A 202 14.35 1.38 -15.57
N GLU A 203 14.54 1.99 -14.41
CA GLU A 203 15.86 2.19 -13.82
C GLU A 203 15.85 1.64 -12.39
N ASN A 204 16.95 1.03 -11.97
CA ASN A 204 17.08 0.47 -10.63
C ASN A 204 18.30 1.05 -9.90
N TYR A 205 18.09 1.43 -8.64
CA TYR A 205 19.08 1.98 -7.74
C TYR A 205 19.19 1.08 -6.51
N HIS A 206 20.39 0.59 -6.25
CA HIS A 206 20.71 -0.33 -5.17
C HIS A 206 22.07 0.02 -4.55
N ASN A 207 22.43 -0.63 -3.45
CA ASN A 207 23.62 -0.28 -2.66
C ASN A 207 24.97 -0.55 -3.34
N GLU A 208 24.98 -1.11 -4.55
CA GLU A 208 26.22 -1.37 -5.31
C GLU A 208 26.39 -0.40 -6.49
N ASN A 209 25.30 0.25 -6.93
CA ASN A 209 25.32 1.21 -8.04
C ASN A 209 24.96 2.64 -7.63
N SER A 210 24.75 2.87 -6.33
CA SER A 210 24.33 4.15 -5.77
C SER A 210 24.90 4.36 -4.37
N GLN A 211 24.70 5.55 -3.82
CA GLN A 211 25.09 5.89 -2.44
C GLN A 211 24.09 5.39 -1.39
N MET A 212 23.11 4.58 -1.78
CA MET A 212 22.17 3.99 -0.82
C MET A 212 22.90 2.99 0.08
N PRO A 213 22.74 3.07 1.41
CA PRO A 213 23.43 2.17 2.35
C PRO A 213 22.90 0.73 2.27
N THR A 214 21.67 0.53 1.79
CA THR A 214 21.05 -0.79 1.68
C THR A 214 19.97 -0.82 0.61
N SER A 215 19.74 -2.00 0.03
CA SER A 215 18.68 -2.27 -0.95
C SER A 215 17.34 -2.68 -0.31
N TYR A 216 17.23 -2.63 1.01
CA TYR A 216 16.01 -2.97 1.75
C TYR A 216 15.24 -1.69 2.09
N ILE A 217 14.21 -1.39 1.30
CA ILE A 217 13.36 -0.20 1.47
C ILE A 217 12.00 -0.64 2.02
N SER A 218 11.62 -0.11 3.17
CA SER A 218 10.35 -0.45 3.82
C SER A 218 9.24 0.56 3.53
N ASP A 219 9.59 1.84 3.31
CA ASP A 219 8.62 2.91 3.08
C ASP A 219 9.25 4.05 2.27
N MET A 220 8.40 4.89 1.68
CA MET A 220 8.75 6.06 0.88
C MET A 220 7.73 7.18 1.07
N ALA A 221 8.18 8.43 1.08
CA ALA A 221 7.31 9.58 1.11
C ALA A 221 7.97 10.80 0.45
N PHE A 222 7.16 11.65 -0.17
CA PHE A 222 7.59 12.99 -0.55
C PHE A 222 7.43 13.96 0.61
N ASP A 223 8.36 14.91 0.74
CA ASP A 223 8.11 16.13 1.52
C ASP A 223 7.31 17.17 0.71
N ASN A 224 6.99 18.30 1.35
CA ASN A 224 6.25 19.39 0.71
C ASN A 224 7.01 20.09 -0.44
N ASN A 225 8.33 19.87 -0.56
CA ASN A 225 9.15 20.38 -1.65
C ASN A 225 9.30 19.34 -2.79
N GLY A 226 8.63 18.18 -2.68
CA GLY A 226 8.72 17.10 -3.66
C GLY A 226 10.03 16.31 -3.58
N ILE A 227 10.77 16.37 -2.47
CA ILE A 227 11.94 15.54 -2.23
C ILE A 227 11.50 14.17 -1.74
N LEU A 228 12.01 13.12 -2.36
CA LEU A 228 11.70 11.74 -2.00
C LEU A 228 12.60 11.28 -0.83
N TYR A 229 11.99 10.75 0.21
CA TYR A 229 12.67 10.09 1.33
C TYR A 229 12.34 8.61 1.36
N LEU A 230 13.33 7.79 1.67
CA LEU A 230 13.24 6.34 1.79
C LEU A 230 13.50 5.93 3.22
N ALA A 231 12.58 5.20 3.83
CA ALA A 231 12.85 4.46 5.06
C ALA A 231 13.53 3.15 4.70
N THR A 232 14.77 2.97 5.13
CA THR A 232 15.57 1.77 4.86
C THR A 232 15.92 1.04 6.15
N ARG A 233 16.36 -0.22 6.04
CA ARG A 233 16.87 -0.98 7.20
C ARG A 233 18.13 -0.38 7.84
N GLN A 234 18.77 0.59 7.19
CA GLN A 234 19.97 1.28 7.69
C GLN A 234 19.75 2.78 7.84
N GLY A 235 18.50 3.20 8.06
CA GLY A 235 18.13 4.59 8.35
C GLY A 235 17.39 5.27 7.20
N LEU A 236 17.30 6.60 7.29
CA LEU A 236 16.58 7.44 6.33
C LEU A 236 17.51 7.88 5.20
N VAL A 237 17.08 7.71 3.96
CA VAL A 237 17.80 8.18 2.76
C VAL A 237 16.99 9.29 2.10
N LYS A 238 17.65 10.39 1.75
CA LYS A 238 17.10 11.46 0.92
C LYS A 238 17.54 11.24 -0.53
N VAL A 239 16.59 11.22 -1.47
CA VAL A 239 16.87 11.10 -2.90
C VAL A 239 16.89 12.49 -3.51
N GLU A 240 18.02 12.85 -4.12
CA GLU A 240 18.14 14.09 -4.86
C GLU A 240 17.60 13.94 -6.28
N ARG A 241 16.87 14.94 -6.76
CA ARG A 241 16.39 14.98 -8.14
C ARG A 241 17.57 15.17 -9.08
N ARG A 242 17.49 14.56 -10.28
CA ARG A 242 18.44 14.85 -11.36
C ARG A 242 18.34 16.33 -11.71
N LYS A 243 19.49 17.00 -11.80
CA LYS A 243 19.58 18.38 -12.28
C LYS A 243 19.42 18.44 -13.79
#